data_AF-T1HFS5-F1
#
_entry.id   AF-T1HFS5-F1
#
_cell.length_a   1.000
_cell.length_b   1.000
_cell.length_c   1.000
_cell.angle_alpha   90.00
_cell.angle_beta   90.00
_cell.angle_gamma   90.00
#
_symmetry.space_group_name_H-M   'P 1'
#
loop_
_entity.id
_entity.type
_entity.pdbx_description
1 polymer ?
#
loop_
_entity_poly.entity_id
_entity_poly.type
_entity_poly.pdbx_seq_one_letter_code
_entity_poly.pdbx_strand_id
1 'polypeptide(L)'
;MKARIPLRTFAVGRILRQKEEQETSDEIVGVQKDRIKEVPVETSIRYLKSTAYATTYGDQPVWKQYRRNHKGAFAPVKTRKTCIRKGQISTGNPCPICRDEYLVLQAENVELLKQFISPHTGGTLSP
;
A
#
# COMPACT_ATOMS: atom_id res chain seq x y z
N MET A 1 -25.76 36.46 -56.20
CA MET A 1 -25.24 36.90 -54.89
C MET A 1 -24.19 35.89 -54.44
N LYS A 2 -22.89 36.24 -54.44
CA LYS A 2 -21.81 35.36 -53.91
C LYS A 2 -21.31 35.98 -52.60
N ALA A 3 -21.56 35.33 -51.48
CA ALA A 3 -21.05 35.76 -50.18
C ALA A 3 -19.54 35.50 -50.11
N ARG A 4 -18.75 36.53 -49.80
CA ARG A 4 -17.32 36.40 -49.46
C ARG A 4 -17.22 36.04 -47.99
N ILE A 5 -16.69 34.86 -47.68
CA ILE A 5 -16.35 34.44 -46.32
C ILE A 5 -15.00 35.08 -45.97
N PRO A 6 -14.85 35.82 -44.87
CA PRO A 6 -13.55 36.37 -44.50
C PRO A 6 -12.68 35.23 -43.94
N LEU A 7 -11.47 35.08 -44.50
CA LEU A 7 -10.46 34.18 -43.93
C LEU A 7 -9.95 34.80 -42.63
N ARG A 8 -10.23 34.15 -41.49
CA ARG A 8 -9.61 34.48 -40.20
C ARG A 8 -8.13 34.11 -40.26
N THR A 9 -7.26 35.11 -40.20
CA THR A 9 -5.83 34.90 -40.00
C THR A 9 -5.60 34.49 -38.54
N PHE A 10 -5.11 33.27 -38.33
CA PHE A 10 -4.65 32.84 -37.01
C PHE A 10 -3.27 33.46 -36.75
N ALA A 11 -3.19 34.40 -35.81
CA ALA A 11 -1.92 34.85 -35.29
C ALA A 11 -1.39 33.77 -34.31
N VAL A 12 -0.27 33.14 -34.66
CA VAL A 12 0.46 32.26 -33.73
C VAL A 12 1.22 33.15 -32.77
N GLY A 13 0.59 33.50 -31.65
CA GLY A 13 1.28 34.12 -30.52
C GLY A 13 2.27 33.12 -29.93
N ARG A 14 3.58 33.38 -30.04
CA ARG A 14 4.60 32.67 -29.27
C ARG A 14 4.45 33.07 -27.81
N ILE A 15 3.76 32.23 -27.02
CA ILE A 15 3.86 32.30 -25.56
C ILE A 15 5.28 31.81 -25.22
N LEU A 16 6.17 32.73 -24.85
CA LEU A 16 7.44 32.37 -24.25
C LEU A 16 7.14 31.75 -22.89
N ARG A 17 7.16 30.42 -22.85
CA ARG A 17 7.07 29.65 -21.61
C ARG A 17 8.32 29.95 -20.78
N GLN A 18 8.20 30.84 -19.82
CA GLN A 18 9.25 31.04 -18.82
C GLN A 18 9.40 29.71 -18.06
N LYS A 19 10.59 29.14 -18.16
CA LYS A 19 10.95 27.90 -17.49
C LYS A 19 11.40 28.30 -16.09
N GLU A 20 10.46 28.33 -15.14
CA GLU A 20 10.82 28.34 -13.72
C GLU A 20 11.41 26.97 -13.41
N GLU A 21 12.73 26.92 -13.25
CA GLU A 21 13.43 25.78 -12.70
C GLU A 21 13.18 25.76 -11.19
N GLN A 22 12.00 25.27 -10.82
CA GLN A 22 11.79 24.73 -9.49
C GLN A 22 12.47 23.36 -9.47
N GLU A 23 13.59 23.27 -8.75
CA GLU A 23 14.16 21.99 -8.32
C GLU A 23 13.11 21.29 -7.45
N THR A 24 12.24 20.51 -8.09
CA THR A 24 11.59 19.42 -7.38
C THR A 24 12.71 18.44 -7.08
N SER A 25 13.16 18.42 -5.83
CA SER A 25 13.78 17.24 -5.27
C SER A 25 12.75 16.13 -5.41
N ASP A 26 12.75 15.46 -6.56
CA ASP A 26 12.07 14.20 -6.77
C ASP A 26 12.80 13.19 -5.88
N GLU A 27 12.60 13.30 -4.56
CA GLU A 27 12.75 12.17 -3.69
C GLU A 27 11.87 11.12 -4.31
N ILE A 28 12.50 10.06 -4.81
CA ILE A 28 11.81 8.89 -5.30
C ILE A 28 11.00 8.40 -4.09
N VAL A 29 9.72 8.77 -4.01
CA VAL A 29 8.70 8.17 -3.15
C VAL A 29 8.41 6.78 -3.74
N GLY A 30 9.47 6.01 -3.95
CA GLY A 30 9.42 4.60 -4.20
C GLY A 30 9.17 3.99 -2.83
N VAL A 31 7.99 3.38 -2.67
CA VAL A 31 7.74 2.41 -1.60
C VAL A 31 9.01 1.56 -1.48
N GLN A 32 9.71 1.63 -0.35
CA GLN A 32 10.85 0.76 -0.08
C GLN A 32 10.30 -0.68 -0.07
N LYS A 33 10.37 -1.35 -1.22
CA LYS A 33 9.90 -2.72 -1.42
C LYS A 33 10.85 -3.73 -0.78
N ASP A 34 11.96 -3.27 -0.23
CA ASP A 34 13.02 -4.05 0.35
C ASP A 34 12.60 -4.55 1.74
N ARG A 35 12.67 -5.87 1.90
CA ARG A 35 12.39 -6.64 3.12
C ARG A 35 13.62 -7.43 3.54
N ILE A 36 14.81 -6.95 3.18
CA ILE A 36 16.09 -7.58 3.53
C ILE A 36 16.44 -7.29 4.99
N LYS A 37 16.07 -6.10 5.50
CA LYS A 37 16.32 -5.71 6.88
C LYS A 37 15.28 -6.36 7.78
N GLU A 38 15.75 -7.14 8.74
CA GLU A 38 14.89 -7.75 9.75
C GLU A 38 14.54 -6.72 10.82
N VAL A 39 13.25 -6.56 11.11
CA VAL A 39 12.76 -5.68 12.18
C VAL A 39 12.67 -6.50 13.47
N PRO A 40 13.27 -6.04 14.58
CA PRO A 40 13.20 -6.76 15.84
C PRO A 40 11.79 -6.66 16.45
N VAL A 41 11.43 -7.64 17.28
CA VAL A 41 10.07 -7.78 17.84
C VAL A 41 9.70 -6.62 18.73
N GLU A 42 10.66 -6.12 19.51
CA GLU A 42 10.47 -5.03 20.45
C GLU A 42 10.02 -3.78 19.72
N THR A 43 10.54 -3.55 18.51
CA THR A 43 10.11 -2.46 17.64
C THR A 43 8.68 -2.68 17.16
N SER A 44 8.30 -3.90 16.80
CA SER A 44 6.93 -4.24 16.41
C SER A 44 5.93 -4.01 17.56
N ILE A 45 6.27 -4.43 18.77
CA ILE A 45 5.44 -4.24 19.97
C ILE A 45 5.29 -2.74 20.28
N ARG A 46 6.38 -1.97 20.18
CA ARG A 46 6.32 -0.51 20.34
C ARG A 46 5.47 0.14 19.26
N TYR A 47 5.55 -0.37 18.02
CA TYR A 47 4.77 0.13 16.90
C TYR A 47 3.27 -0.05 17.11
N LEU A 48 2.80 -1.20 17.62
CA LEU A 48 1.38 -1.41 17.92
C LEU A 48 0.82 -0.40 18.93
N LYS A 49 1.66 0.09 19.85
CA LYS A 49 1.30 1.11 20.85
C LYS A 49 1.49 2.54 20.35
N SER A 50 1.98 2.72 19.14
CA SER A 50 2.29 4.03 18.57
C SER A 50 1.05 4.72 18.02
N THR A 51 1.12 6.05 17.94
CA THR A 51 0.08 6.87 17.29
C THR A 51 -0.02 6.59 15.79
N ALA A 52 1.08 6.18 15.14
CA ALA A 52 1.11 5.83 13.73
C ALA A 52 0.24 4.59 13.44
N TYR A 53 0.34 3.56 14.27
CA TYR A 53 -0.51 2.37 14.16
C TYR A 53 -1.98 2.71 14.37
N ALA A 54 -2.29 3.45 15.44
CA ALA A 54 -3.65 3.88 15.76
C ALA A 54 -4.27 4.73 14.63
N THR A 55 -3.48 5.61 14.00
CA THR A 55 -3.97 6.44 12.88
C THR A 55 -4.26 5.60 11.63
N THR A 56 -3.45 4.55 11.39
CA THR A 56 -3.54 3.72 10.19
C THR A 56 -4.68 2.70 10.28
N TYR A 57 -4.78 2.00 11.41
CA TYR A 57 -5.69 0.87 11.59
C TYR A 57 -6.88 1.19 12.52
N GLY A 58 -6.74 2.18 13.41
CA GLY A 58 -7.74 2.50 14.42
C GLY A 58 -8.03 1.32 15.34
N ASP A 59 -9.32 1.12 15.65
CA ASP A 59 -9.80 0.01 16.48
C ASP A 59 -10.03 -1.29 15.69
N GLN A 60 -9.68 -1.31 14.41
CA GLN A 60 -9.96 -2.44 13.52
C GLN A 60 -8.75 -3.37 13.39
N PRO A 61 -8.96 -4.68 13.20
CA PRO A 61 -7.85 -5.60 12.99
C PRO A 61 -7.16 -5.32 11.65
N VAL A 62 -5.86 -5.60 11.58
CA VAL A 62 -4.99 -5.22 10.46
C VAL A 62 -5.48 -5.68 9.08
N TRP A 63 -6.20 -6.80 9.03
CA TRP A 63 -6.66 -7.41 7.80
C TRP A 63 -8.00 -6.86 7.28
N LYS A 64 -8.73 -6.06 8.06
CA LYS A 64 -10.08 -5.59 7.68
C LYS A 64 -10.10 -4.68 6.47
N GLN A 65 -9.09 -3.83 6.31
CA GLN A 65 -8.96 -2.92 5.18
C GLN A 65 -8.39 -3.60 3.92
N TYR A 66 -8.04 -4.88 3.98
CA TYR A 66 -7.42 -5.58 2.87
C TYR A 66 -8.43 -6.37 2.06
N ARG A 67 -8.41 -6.17 0.74
CA ARG A 67 -9.23 -6.91 -0.22
C ARG A 67 -8.33 -7.62 -1.23
N ARG A 68 -8.57 -8.93 -1.41
CA ARG A 68 -7.88 -9.74 -2.42
C ARG A 68 -8.44 -9.47 -3.81
N ASN A 69 -7.56 -9.36 -4.79
CA ASN A 69 -7.93 -9.35 -6.19
C ASN A 69 -7.94 -10.79 -6.71
N HIS A 70 -9.10 -11.28 -7.10
CA HIS A 70 -9.27 -12.59 -7.74
C HIS A 70 -10.35 -12.50 -8.81
N LYS A 71 -10.36 -13.47 -9.74
CA LYS A 71 -11.38 -13.56 -10.79
C LYS A 71 -12.66 -14.16 -10.21
N GLY A 72 -13.82 -13.64 -10.62
CA GLY A 72 -15.13 -14.16 -10.26
C GLY A 72 -15.58 -13.81 -8.82
N ALA A 73 -16.78 -14.26 -8.46
CA ALA A 73 -17.39 -13.97 -7.16
C ALA A 73 -16.70 -14.71 -6.00
N PHE A 74 -16.25 -15.95 -6.25
CA PHE A 74 -15.63 -16.79 -5.22
C PHE A 74 -14.11 -16.75 -5.33
N ALA A 75 -13.45 -16.52 -4.19
CA ALA A 75 -12.00 -16.55 -4.11
C ALA A 75 -11.48 -18.00 -4.25
N PRO A 76 -10.26 -18.19 -4.82
CA PRO A 76 -9.58 -19.46 -4.75
C PRO A 76 -9.39 -19.89 -3.29
N VAL A 77 -9.65 -21.17 -3.01
CA VAL A 77 -9.57 -21.79 -1.67
C VAL A 77 -8.20 -21.59 -1.03
N LYS A 78 -7.14 -21.60 -1.84
CA LYS A 78 -5.77 -21.36 -1.37
C LYS A 78 -5.29 -19.99 -1.78
N THR A 79 -4.65 -19.29 -0.85
CA THR A 79 -3.91 -18.07 -1.13
C THR A 79 -2.60 -18.35 -1.86
N ARG A 80 -1.97 -17.27 -2.34
CA ARG A 80 -0.61 -17.33 -2.90
C ARG A 80 0.37 -17.79 -1.82
N LYS A 81 1.44 -18.49 -2.22
CA LYS A 81 2.46 -19.01 -1.28
C LYS A 81 3.19 -17.90 -0.51
N THR A 82 3.65 -16.85 -1.21
CA THR A 82 4.35 -15.71 -0.58
C THR A 82 4.06 -14.41 -1.33
N CYS A 83 4.10 -13.27 -0.63
CA CYS A 83 4.13 -11.94 -1.25
C CYS A 83 5.56 -11.47 -1.54
N ILE A 84 6.51 -11.93 -0.73
CA ILE A 84 7.93 -11.56 -0.77
C ILE A 84 8.72 -12.62 -1.53
N ARG A 85 9.60 -12.21 -2.44
CA ARG A 85 10.56 -13.06 -3.18
C ARG A 85 11.90 -12.35 -3.23
N LYS A 86 13.00 -13.08 -2.93
CA LYS A 86 14.36 -12.52 -2.89
C LYS A 86 14.48 -11.25 -2.03
N GLY A 87 13.80 -11.23 -0.88
CA GLY A 87 13.80 -10.07 0.03
C GLY A 87 13.06 -8.84 -0.51
N GLN A 88 12.25 -8.96 -1.57
CA GLN A 88 11.47 -7.85 -2.11
C GLN A 88 10.00 -8.19 -2.29
N ILE A 89 9.13 -7.18 -2.14
CA ILE A 89 7.69 -7.33 -2.43
C ILE A 89 7.51 -7.51 -3.94
N SER A 90 7.21 -8.75 -4.33
CA SER A 90 7.02 -9.13 -5.75
C SER A 90 5.60 -8.92 -6.25
N THR A 91 4.65 -8.69 -5.34
CA THR A 91 3.22 -8.61 -5.66
C THR A 91 2.70 -7.18 -5.56
N GLY A 92 1.88 -6.74 -6.52
CA GLY A 92 1.29 -5.39 -6.49
C GLY A 92 0.29 -5.14 -5.35
N ASN A 93 -0.37 -6.20 -4.85
CA ASN A 93 -1.30 -6.13 -3.72
C ASN A 93 -0.86 -7.12 -2.62
N PRO A 94 0.19 -6.82 -1.83
CA PRO A 94 0.69 -7.69 -0.76
C PRO A 94 -0.33 -7.84 0.38
N CYS A 95 -0.25 -8.91 1.16
CA CYS A 95 -1.13 -9.11 2.31
C CYS A 95 -0.86 -8.06 3.42
N PRO A 96 -1.77 -7.89 4.39
CA PRO A 96 -1.64 -6.90 5.47
C PRO A 96 -0.32 -6.98 6.24
N ILE A 97 0.19 -8.20 6.42
CA ILE A 97 1.46 -8.42 7.12
C ILE A 97 2.65 -8.08 6.22
N CYS A 98 2.62 -8.45 4.95
CA CYS A 98 3.77 -8.18 4.07
C CYS A 98 3.84 -6.72 3.59
N ARG A 99 2.73 -5.97 3.63
CA ARG A 99 2.70 -4.55 3.20
C ARG A 99 3.34 -3.62 4.23
N ASP A 100 3.31 -4.01 5.51
CA ASP A 100 3.80 -3.22 6.64
C ASP A 100 4.94 -3.96 7.33
N GLU A 101 6.15 -3.40 7.31
CA GLU A 101 7.35 -4.03 7.90
C GLU A 101 7.32 -4.14 9.41
N TYR A 102 6.61 -3.24 10.08
CA TYR A 102 6.60 -3.19 11.53
C TYR A 102 5.65 -4.23 12.12
N LEU A 103 4.87 -4.94 11.30
CA LEU A 103 4.04 -6.07 11.72
C LEU A 103 4.83 -7.38 11.67
N VAL A 104 5.57 -7.63 12.75
CA VAL A 104 6.42 -8.82 12.89
C VAL A 104 5.63 -9.94 13.57
N LEU A 105 5.48 -11.08 12.87
CA LEU A 105 4.83 -12.27 13.41
C LEU A 105 5.81 -13.07 14.27
N GLN A 106 5.75 -12.87 15.59
CA GLN A 106 6.45 -13.69 16.57
C GLN A 106 5.54 -13.99 17.77
N ALA A 107 5.85 -15.06 18.50
CA ALA A 107 5.02 -15.55 19.62
C ALA A 107 4.87 -14.54 20.76
N GLU A 108 5.88 -13.68 20.94
CA GLU A 108 5.89 -12.62 21.96
C GLU A 108 4.91 -11.49 21.65
N ASN A 109 4.58 -11.27 20.37
CA ASN A 109 3.67 -10.21 19.95
C ASN A 109 2.21 -10.66 20.05
N VAL A 110 1.75 -10.85 21.29
CA VAL A 110 0.42 -11.36 21.60
C VAL A 110 -0.70 -10.42 21.13
N GLU A 111 -0.47 -9.10 21.16
CA GLU A 111 -1.44 -8.09 20.71
C GLU A 111 -1.75 -8.22 19.21
N LEU A 112 -0.74 -8.50 18.37
CA LEU A 112 -0.95 -8.78 16.95
C LEU A 112 -1.62 -10.13 16.72
N LEU A 113 -1.15 -11.18 17.38
CA LEU A 113 -1.64 -12.56 17.15
C LEU A 113 -3.11 -12.72 17.52
N LYS A 114 -3.56 -12.06 18.59
CA LYS A 114 -4.97 -12.06 19.02
C LYS A 114 -5.94 -11.62 17.92
N GLN A 115 -5.51 -10.77 16.98
CA GLN A 115 -6.35 -10.27 15.90
C GLN A 115 -6.73 -11.34 14.86
N PHE A 116 -6.02 -12.48 14.84
CA PHE A 116 -6.24 -13.60 13.92
C PHE A 116 -6.93 -14.80 14.59
N ILE A 117 -7.38 -14.63 15.84
CA ILE A 117 -8.04 -15.64 16.64
C ILE A 117 -9.45 -15.14 16.99
N SER A 118 -10.45 -15.99 16.79
CA SER A 118 -11.83 -15.66 17.18
C SER A 118 -11.95 -15.58 18.72
N PRO A 119 -12.51 -14.50 19.27
CA PRO A 119 -12.64 -14.34 20.73
C PRO A 119 -13.61 -15.34 21.37
N HIS A 120 -14.54 -15.90 20.59
CA HIS A 120 -15.58 -16.81 21.11
C HIS A 120 -15.23 -18.28 20.93
N THR A 121 -14.63 -18.64 19.78
CA THR A 121 -14.34 -20.04 19.44
C THR A 121 -12.89 -20.42 19.67
N GLY A 122 -11.98 -19.45 19.81
CA GLY A 122 -10.53 -19.70 19.87
C GLY A 122 -9.93 -20.23 18.56
N GLY A 123 -10.74 -20.39 17.51
CA GLY A 123 -10.29 -20.84 16.20
C GLY A 123 -9.50 -19.76 15.46
N THR A 124 -8.55 -20.19 14.63
CA THR A 124 -7.78 -19.31 13.75
C THR A 124 -8.54 -19.02 12.46
N LEU A 125 -8.33 -17.82 11.91
CA LEU A 125 -8.90 -17.45 10.61
C LEU A 125 -8.21 -18.22 9.48
N SER A 126 -9.01 -18.72 8.53
CA SER A 126 -8.47 -19.34 7.31
C SER A 126 -7.88 -18.27 6.37
N PRO A 127 -6.76 -18.55 5.70
CA PRO A 127 -6.12 -17.62 4.76
C PRO A 127 -6.87 -17.44 3.43
#